data_AF-A0A9W8P0L6-F1
#
_entry.id   AF-A0A9W8P0L6-F1
#
_cell.length_a   1.000
_cell.length_b   1.000
_cell.length_c   1.000
_cell.angle_alpha   90.00
_cell.angle_beta   90.00
_cell.angle_gamma   90.00
#
_symmetry.space_group_name_H-M   'P 1'
#
loop_
_entity.id
_entity.type
_entity.pdbx_description
1 polymer ?
#
loop_
_entity_poly.entity_id
_entity_poly.type
_entity_poly.pdbx_seq_one_letter_code
_entity_poly.pdbx_strand_id
1 'polypeptide(L)'
;MQPWGLLPVLEEENGFRLHESRTICRYITEKYADQGTQLPMDLEARGLFEQGLAMEAGAVDPCVFAALNEKLFKPFKTGAPCGDELYIVLLKRVELVLDVYEVILGEQRYIRENVSHRTSLPFDSYKLIVLCQQHSLADIY
;
A
#
# COMPACT_ATOMS: atom_id res chain seq x y z
N MET A 1 5.73 -19.92 2.36
CA MET A 1 6.97 -19.23 1.91
C MET A 1 6.81 -18.83 0.46
N GLN A 2 7.20 -17.62 0.08
CA GLN A 2 7.11 -17.10 -1.29
C GLN A 2 8.51 -16.96 -1.90
N PRO A 3 8.67 -17.07 -3.24
CA PRO A 3 9.97 -17.28 -3.88
C PRO A 3 10.98 -16.14 -3.71
N TRP A 4 10.53 -14.93 -3.40
CA TRP A 4 11.39 -13.76 -3.14
C TRP A 4 11.76 -13.59 -1.67
N GLY A 5 11.28 -14.46 -0.77
CA GLY A 5 11.59 -14.39 0.66
C GLY A 5 11.05 -13.14 1.36
N LEU A 6 10.07 -12.45 0.77
CA LEU A 6 9.40 -11.29 1.38
C LEU A 6 8.07 -11.70 2.01
N LEU A 7 7.62 -10.92 2.97
CA LEU A 7 6.29 -11.02 3.57
C LEU A 7 5.42 -9.85 3.08
N PRO A 8 4.08 -9.96 3.13
CA PRO A 8 3.28 -11.05 3.70
C PRO A 8 3.02 -12.24 2.75
N VAL A 9 2.63 -13.38 3.34
CA VAL A 9 2.06 -14.56 2.66
C VAL A 9 0.76 -14.93 3.38
N LEU A 10 -0.32 -15.09 2.63
CA LEU A 10 -1.60 -15.63 3.11
C LEU A 10 -1.65 -17.13 2.82
N GLU A 11 -2.12 -17.91 3.80
CA GLU A 11 -2.35 -19.34 3.68
C GLU A 11 -3.75 -19.67 4.22
N GLU A 12 -4.53 -20.39 3.43
CA GLU A 12 -5.88 -20.86 3.76
C GLU A 12 -5.83 -22.28 4.35
N GLU A 13 -6.87 -22.67 5.09
CA GLU A 13 -6.98 -24.01 5.69
C GLU A 13 -6.90 -25.15 4.65
N ASN A 14 -7.32 -24.88 3.41
CA ASN A 14 -7.27 -25.82 2.30
C ASN A 14 -5.89 -25.90 1.61
N GLY A 15 -4.88 -25.19 2.13
CA GLY A 15 -3.52 -25.14 1.57
C GLY A 15 -3.35 -24.18 0.39
N PHE A 16 -4.37 -23.39 0.03
CA PHE A 16 -4.21 -22.29 -0.94
C PHE A 16 -3.28 -21.22 -0.36
N ARG A 17 -2.32 -20.74 -1.16
CA ARG A 17 -1.33 -19.75 -0.74
C ARG A 17 -1.25 -18.59 -1.72
N LEU A 18 -1.17 -17.38 -1.18
CA LEU A 18 -1.10 -16.13 -1.93
C LEU A 18 -0.05 -15.21 -1.31
N HIS A 19 0.64 -14.43 -2.12
CA HIS A 19 1.65 -13.45 -1.71
C HIS A 19 1.47 -12.17 -2.53
N GLU A 20 2.24 -11.12 -2.19
CA GLU A 20 1.99 -9.70 -2.54
C GLU A 20 0.87 -9.07 -1.73
N SER A 21 1.20 -8.03 -0.96
CA SER A 21 0.27 -7.38 -0.03
C SER A 21 -0.99 -6.88 -0.73
N ARG A 22 -0.85 -6.20 -1.88
CA ARG A 22 -1.98 -5.68 -2.68
C ARG A 22 -2.89 -6.79 -3.22
N THR A 23 -2.30 -7.90 -3.65
CA THR A 23 -3.04 -9.07 -4.13
C THR A 23 -3.80 -9.76 -2.99
N ILE A 24 -3.16 -9.90 -1.83
CA ILE A 24 -3.81 -10.42 -0.62
C ILE A 24 -4.98 -9.53 -0.19
N CYS A 25 -4.80 -8.21 -0.19
CA CYS A 25 -5.87 -7.26 0.13
C CYS A 25 -7.08 -7.48 -0.78
N ARG A 26 -6.85 -7.56 -2.10
CA ARG A 26 -7.90 -7.80 -3.08
C ARG A 26 -8.61 -9.14 -2.85
N TYR A 27 -7.85 -10.20 -2.61
CA TYR A 27 -8.40 -11.52 -2.32
C TYR A 27 -9.32 -11.51 -1.09
N ILE A 28 -8.89 -10.87 0.00
CA ILE A 28 -9.68 -10.74 1.22
C ILE A 28 -10.97 -9.95 0.94
N THR A 29 -10.89 -8.83 0.23
CA THR A 29 -12.08 -8.02 -0.06
C THR A 29 -13.07 -8.73 -0.98
N GLU A 30 -12.60 -9.56 -1.92
CA GLU A 30 -13.47 -10.38 -2.77
C GLU A 30 -14.05 -11.58 -2.02
N LYS A 31 -13.25 -12.25 -1.18
CA LYS A 31 -13.68 -13.41 -0.37
C LYS A 31 -14.75 -13.03 0.65
N TYR A 32 -14.67 -11.85 1.24
CA TYR A 32 -15.59 -11.33 2.24
C TYR A 32 -16.38 -10.13 1.71
N ALA A 33 -16.80 -10.14 0.43
CA ALA A 33 -17.50 -9.03 -0.21
C ALA A 33 -18.87 -8.70 0.44
N ASP A 34 -19.42 -9.63 1.21
CA ASP A 34 -20.63 -9.45 2.02
C ASP A 34 -20.35 -8.78 3.38
N GLN A 35 -19.08 -8.59 3.74
CA GLN A 35 -18.65 -8.03 5.02
C GLN A 35 -17.82 -6.75 4.80
N GLY A 36 -18.36 -5.62 5.26
CA GLY A 36 -17.64 -4.35 5.26
C GLY A 36 -17.76 -3.57 3.95
N THR A 37 -16.66 -2.93 3.54
CA THR A 37 -16.66 -2.05 2.35
C THR A 37 -16.43 -2.87 1.11
N GLN A 38 -17.37 -2.80 0.17
CA GLN A 38 -17.29 -3.52 -1.09
C GLN A 38 -16.25 -2.88 -2.02
N LEU A 39 -15.74 -3.63 -3.00
CA LEU A 39 -14.99 -3.04 -4.11
C LEU A 39 -15.95 -2.63 -5.23
N PRO A 40 -15.54 -1.70 -6.11
CA PRO A 40 -16.37 -1.33 -7.25
C PRO A 40 -16.61 -2.53 -8.18
N MET A 41 -17.87 -2.69 -8.60
CA MET A 41 -18.35 -3.86 -9.34
C MET A 41 -18.50 -3.63 -10.84
N ASP A 42 -18.77 -2.39 -11.28
CA ASP A 42 -18.86 -2.07 -12.70
C ASP A 42 -17.48 -1.81 -13.32
N LEU A 43 -17.37 -2.01 -14.64
CA LEU A 43 -16.11 -1.98 -15.37
C LEU A 43 -15.40 -0.62 -15.26
N GLU A 44 -16.16 0.48 -15.31
CA GLU A 44 -15.61 1.83 -15.29
C GLU A 44 -15.07 2.17 -13.89
N ALA A 45 -15.86 1.89 -12.84
CA ALA A 45 -15.44 2.08 -11.46
C ALA A 45 -14.23 1.20 -11.12
N ARG A 46 -14.21 -0.04 -11.60
CA ARG A 46 -13.07 -0.94 -11.42
C ARG A 46 -11.84 -0.38 -12.14
N GLY A 47 -11.98 0.12 -13.35
CA GLY A 47 -10.89 0.76 -14.10
C GLY A 47 -10.27 1.94 -13.34
N LEU A 48 -11.11 2.81 -12.78
CA LEU A 48 -10.66 3.93 -11.95
C LEU A 48 -9.96 3.46 -10.67
N PHE A 49 -10.49 2.44 -10.00
CA PHE A 49 -9.86 1.86 -8.82
C PHE A 49 -8.48 1.26 -9.11
N GLU A 50 -8.36 0.46 -10.18
CA GLU A 50 -7.10 -0.14 -10.61
C GLU A 50 -6.09 0.92 -11.05
N GLN A 51 -6.55 2.00 -11.69
CA GLN A 51 -5.69 3.15 -12.00
C GLN A 51 -5.11 3.78 -10.72
N GLY A 52 -5.93 3.94 -9.68
CA GLY A 52 -5.47 4.44 -8.38
C GLY A 52 -4.43 3.51 -7.72
N LEU A 53 -4.68 2.20 -7.72
CA LEU A 53 -3.72 1.20 -7.22
C LEU A 53 -2.40 1.22 -7.99
N ALA A 54 -2.45 1.31 -9.32
CA ALA A 54 -1.26 1.36 -10.15
C ALA A 54 -0.43 2.63 -9.91
N MET A 55 -1.08 3.77 -9.70
CA MET A 55 -0.41 5.02 -9.33
C MET A 55 0.28 4.90 -7.96
N GLU A 56 -0.40 4.33 -6.97
CA GLU A 56 0.18 4.10 -5.65
C GLU A 56 1.41 3.20 -5.72
N ALA A 57 1.29 2.04 -6.36
CA ALA A 57 2.39 1.07 -6.50
C ALA A 57 3.57 1.60 -7.33
N GLY A 58 3.29 2.39 -8.37
CA GLY A 58 4.30 2.85 -9.33
C GLY A 58 5.00 4.14 -8.93
N ALA A 59 4.31 5.07 -8.25
CA ALA A 59 4.82 6.40 -7.96
C ALA A 59 5.02 6.67 -6.47
N VAL A 60 4.10 6.22 -5.62
CA VAL A 60 4.12 6.58 -4.19
C VAL A 60 4.97 5.60 -3.40
N ASP A 61 4.72 4.30 -3.56
CA ASP A 61 5.36 3.24 -2.77
C ASP A 61 6.89 3.28 -2.87
N PRO A 62 7.50 3.42 -4.06
CA PRO A 62 8.95 3.49 -4.17
C PRO A 62 9.54 4.71 -3.45
N CYS A 63 8.84 5.85 -3.46
CA CYS A 63 9.30 7.08 -2.82
C CYS A 63 9.22 6.98 -1.29
N VAL A 64 8.06 6.55 -0.77
CA VAL A 64 7.82 6.42 0.67
C VAL A 64 8.69 5.30 1.25
N PHE A 65 8.74 4.14 0.61
CA PHE A 65 9.53 3.01 1.08
C PHE A 65 11.03 3.35 1.13
N ALA A 66 11.57 4.06 0.14
CA ALA A 66 12.96 4.47 0.17
C ALA A 66 13.27 5.36 1.38
N ALA A 67 12.42 6.36 1.66
CA ALA A 67 12.59 7.25 2.81
C ALA A 67 12.49 6.49 4.15
N LEU A 68 11.48 5.62 4.30
CA LEU A 68 11.30 4.77 5.48
C LEU A 68 12.46 3.77 5.64
N ASN A 69 12.99 3.23 4.55
CA ASN A 69 14.11 2.32 4.60
C ASN A 69 15.37 2.99 5.14
N GLU A 70 15.69 4.20 4.69
CA GLU A 70 16.87 4.92 5.19
C GLU A 70 16.71 5.36 6.65
N LYS A 71 15.53 5.85 7.04
CA LYS A 71 15.30 6.42 8.38
C LYS A 71 14.97 5.36 9.45
N LEU A 72 14.28 4.28 9.08
CA LEU A 72 13.74 3.30 10.02
C LEU A 72 14.29 1.89 9.77
N PHE A 73 14.07 1.30 8.59
CA PHE A 73 14.34 -0.13 8.41
C PHE A 73 15.80 -0.50 8.38
N LYS A 74 16.66 0.32 7.75
CA LYS A 74 18.11 0.08 7.71
C LYS A 74 18.72 0.17 9.11
N PRO A 75 18.52 1.25 9.90
CA PRO A 75 18.97 1.28 11.28
C PRO A 75 18.45 0.12 12.12
N PHE A 76 17.17 -0.24 11.97
CA PHE A 76 16.57 -1.35 12.70
C PHE A 76 17.19 -2.71 12.33
N LYS A 77 17.44 -2.98 11.05
CA LYS A 77 17.95 -4.28 10.56
C LYS A 77 19.45 -4.45 10.74
N THR A 78 20.24 -3.37 10.63
CA THR A 78 21.70 -3.47 10.56
C THR A 78 22.43 -2.74 11.69
N GLY A 79 21.72 -1.93 12.49
CA GLY A 79 22.33 -1.04 13.49
C GLY A 79 23.11 0.14 12.89
N ALA A 80 23.10 0.30 11.56
CA ALA A 80 23.79 1.40 10.89
C ALA A 80 23.13 2.75 11.20
N PRO A 81 23.92 3.84 11.26
CA PRO A 81 23.35 5.18 11.43
C PRO A 81 22.48 5.56 10.23
N CYS A 82 21.47 6.38 10.50
CA CYS A 82 20.65 7.00 9.47
C CYS A 82 21.50 7.95 8.62
N GLY A 83 21.46 7.80 7.29
CA GLY A 83 22.00 8.78 6.36
C GLY A 83 21.06 9.96 6.23
N ASP A 84 21.11 10.90 7.17
CA ASP A 84 20.19 12.05 7.23
C ASP A 84 20.20 12.88 5.93
N GLU A 85 21.34 13.04 5.27
CA GLU A 85 21.43 13.73 3.96
C GLU A 85 20.63 13.02 2.86
N LEU A 86 20.75 11.69 2.77
CA LEU A 86 19.99 10.89 1.81
C LEU A 86 18.49 10.90 2.16
N TYR A 87 18.15 10.80 3.44
CA TYR A 87 16.76 10.91 3.89
C TYR A 87 16.13 12.25 3.49
N ILE A 88 16.84 13.37 3.65
CA ILE A 88 16.35 14.69 3.22
C ILE A 88 16.09 14.74 1.71
N VAL A 89 16.97 14.13 0.89
CA VAL A 89 16.76 14.04 -0.56
C VAL A 89 15.54 13.18 -0.90
N LEU A 90 15.35 12.04 -0.21
CA LEU A 90 14.21 11.16 -0.42
C LEU A 90 12.90 11.80 0.04
N LEU A 91 12.93 12.58 1.13
CA LEU A 91 11.77 13.30 1.65
C LEU A 91 11.24 14.31 0.63
N LYS A 92 12.11 15.02 -0.09
CA LYS A 92 11.70 15.90 -1.21
C LYS A 92 10.94 15.16 -2.31
N ARG A 93 11.26 13.88 -2.56
CA ARG A 93 10.52 13.07 -3.54
C ARG A 93 9.13 12.71 -3.01
N VAL A 94 9.02 12.43 -1.71
CA VAL A 94 7.73 12.21 -1.05
C VAL A 94 6.88 13.48 -1.10
N GLU A 95 7.46 14.65 -0.82
CA GLU A 95 6.78 15.96 -0.91
C GLU A 95 6.19 16.18 -2.31
N LEU A 96 6.96 15.95 -3.39
CA LEU A 96 6.47 16.09 -4.76
C LEU A 96 5.27 15.18 -5.07
N VAL A 97 5.26 13.96 -4.51
CA VAL A 97 4.12 13.04 -4.69
C VAL A 97 2.90 13.53 -3.91
N LEU A 98 3.10 14.06 -2.70
CA LEU A 98 2.03 14.65 -1.88
C LEU A 98 1.47 15.92 -2.52
N ASP A 99 2.28 16.74 -3.17
CA ASP A 99 1.82 17.92 -3.91
C ASP A 99 0.84 17.54 -5.04
N VAL A 100 1.12 16.46 -5.77
CA VAL A 100 0.19 15.91 -6.78
C VAL A 100 -1.10 15.45 -6.13
N TYR A 101 -1.02 14.84 -4.95
CA TYR A 101 -2.21 14.38 -4.23
C TYR A 101 -3.05 15.55 -3.72
N GLU A 102 -2.44 16.65 -3.28
CA GLU A 102 -3.16 17.86 -2.87
C GLU A 102 -3.97 18.44 -4.03
N VAL A 103 -3.40 18.49 -5.24
CA VAL A 103 -4.13 18.92 -6.44
C VAL A 103 -5.32 18.00 -6.73
N ILE A 104 -5.09 16.68 -6.75
CA ILE A 104 -6.15 15.69 -7.03
C ILE A 104 -7.26 15.77 -5.96
N LEU A 105 -6.88 15.77 -4.68
CA LEU A 105 -7.81 15.75 -3.56
C LEU A 105 -8.50 17.10 -3.32
N GLY A 106 -7.94 18.19 -3.87
CA GLY A 106 -8.58 19.49 -3.93
C GLY A 106 -9.76 19.55 -4.91
N GLU A 107 -9.74 18.72 -5.97
CA GLU A 107 -10.80 18.68 -6.99
C GLU A 107 -11.84 17.57 -6.75
N GLN A 108 -11.43 16.45 -6.16
CA GLN A 108 -12.27 15.27 -5.93
C GLN A 108 -12.01 14.70 -4.55
N ARG A 109 -13.01 14.03 -3.96
CA ARG A 109 -12.93 13.60 -2.54
C ARG A 109 -11.87 12.51 -2.30
N TYR A 110 -11.48 11.78 -3.34
CA TYR A 110 -10.60 10.62 -3.27
C TYR A 110 -9.67 10.57 -4.47
N ILE A 111 -8.58 9.79 -4.40
CA ILE A 111 -7.54 9.72 -5.45
C ILE A 111 -8.13 9.33 -6.83
N ARG A 112 -9.19 8.51 -6.82
CA ARG A 112 -10.06 8.25 -7.97
C ARG A 112 -11.50 8.16 -7.47
N GLU A 113 -12.38 9.00 -7.98
CA GLU A 113 -13.79 9.06 -7.60
C GLU A 113 -14.67 8.41 -8.67
N ASN A 114 -15.61 7.55 -8.26
CA ASN A 114 -16.84 7.28 -9.01
C ASN A 114 -18.01 7.74 -8.14
N VAL A 115 -18.85 8.63 -8.68
CA VAL A 115 -19.92 9.36 -7.97
C VAL A 115 -21.04 8.43 -7.49
N SER A 116 -21.08 7.17 -7.92
CA SER A 116 -22.22 6.29 -7.63
C SER A 116 -22.16 5.61 -6.26
N HIS A 117 -21.07 4.98 -5.78
CA HIS A 117 -21.10 4.28 -4.48
C HIS A 117 -19.73 4.14 -3.80
N ARG A 118 -19.55 4.82 -2.65
CA ARG A 118 -18.65 4.55 -1.49
C ARG A 118 -17.49 3.55 -1.66
N THR A 119 -16.67 3.67 -2.68
CA THR A 119 -15.54 2.74 -2.89
C THR A 119 -14.32 3.47 -3.40
N SER A 120 -13.87 4.41 -2.60
CA SER A 120 -12.57 5.02 -2.71
C SER A 120 -11.56 4.28 -1.87
N LEU A 121 -10.36 4.04 -2.38
CA LEU A 121 -9.21 3.76 -1.52
C LEU A 121 -9.01 4.98 -0.61
N PRO A 122 -9.20 4.87 0.72
CA PRO A 122 -8.59 5.84 1.59
C PRO A 122 -7.08 5.70 1.41
N PHE A 123 -6.35 6.75 1.79
CA PHE A 123 -4.89 6.72 1.99
C PHE A 123 -4.43 5.56 2.93
N ASP A 124 -5.37 4.82 3.52
CA ASP A 124 -5.20 3.62 4.34
C ASP A 124 -4.60 2.39 3.63
N SER A 125 -4.40 2.38 2.31
CA SER A 125 -3.58 1.33 1.66
C SER A 125 -2.16 1.31 2.24
N TYR A 126 -1.59 2.47 2.59
CA TYR A 126 -0.34 2.52 3.36
C TYR A 126 -0.49 1.94 4.76
N LYS A 127 -1.62 2.18 5.42
CA LYS A 127 -1.86 1.64 6.75
C LYS A 127 -2.00 0.11 6.71
N LEU A 128 -2.65 -0.46 5.69
CA LEU A 128 -2.75 -1.90 5.50
C LEU A 128 -1.42 -2.53 5.08
N ILE A 129 -0.64 -1.89 4.20
CA ILE A 129 0.69 -2.37 3.79
C ILE A 129 1.68 -2.27 4.95
N VAL A 130 1.69 -1.16 5.70
CA VAL A 130 2.51 -0.99 6.90
C VAL A 130 2.06 -1.92 8.02
N LEU A 131 0.76 -2.14 8.25
CA LEU A 131 0.27 -3.12 9.22
C LEU A 131 0.64 -4.55 8.80
N CYS A 132 0.50 -4.92 7.52
CA CYS A 132 0.95 -6.22 7.03
C CYS A 132 2.47 -6.40 7.16
N GLN A 133 3.27 -5.33 7.00
CA GLN A 133 4.71 -5.36 7.20
C GLN A 133 5.12 -5.34 8.69
N GLN A 134 4.34 -4.69 9.57
CA GLN A 134 4.58 -4.63 11.01
C GLN A 134 4.17 -5.92 11.73
N HIS A 135 3.03 -6.53 11.38
CA HIS A 135 2.62 -7.82 11.93
C HIS A 135 3.56 -8.96 11.48
N SER A 136 4.10 -8.87 10.26
CA SER A 136 5.16 -9.76 9.78
C SER A 136 6.47 -9.71 10.60
N LEU A 137 6.74 -8.63 11.33
CA LEU A 137 7.93 -8.51 12.18
C LEU A 137 7.65 -8.91 13.65
N ALA A 138 6.39 -8.91 14.07
CA ALA A 138 6.00 -9.33 15.41
C ALA A 138 6.03 -10.87 15.58
N ASP A 139 5.84 -11.62 14.49
CA ASP A 139 5.83 -13.10 14.51
C ASP A 139 7.22 -13.73 14.23
N ILE A 140 8.30 -12.93 14.28
CA ILE A 140 9.70 -13.40 14.19
C ILE A 140 10.38 -13.43 15.58
N TYR A 141 9.63 -13.21 16.66
CA TYR A 141 10.09 -13.37 18.05
C TYR A 141 9.15 -14.23 18.88
#